data_AF-A0A6M5YV76-F1
#
_entry.id   AF-A0A6M5YV76-F1
#
_cell.length_a   1.000
_cell.length_b   1.000
_cell.length_c   1.000
_cell.angle_alpha   90.00
_cell.angle_beta   90.00
_cell.angle_gamma   90.00
#
_symmetry.space_group_name_H-M   'P 1'
#
loop_
_entity.id
_entity.type
_entity.pdbx_description
1 polymer ?
#
loop_
_entity_poly.entity_id
_entity_poly.type
_entity_poly.pdbx_seq_one_letter_code
_entity_poly.pdbx_strand_id
1 'polypeptide(L)'
;MLLATVRRSPARRSGFTLMEVLVVVAILVMLATVATIATQRYMDDAKKARAQLGCTGLATAIEAYTNNAANPGLTDQEKMPQSPMNLVTPPFGGQSFLRNGQNDIMDPWGKQYQFNPTQRSDGSSYILVMTQAPDGTQISQFGIGPNATPKN
;
A
#
# COMPACT_ATOMS: atom_id res chain seq x y z
N MET A 1 67.35 -38.45 45.50
CA MET A 1 66.93 -38.14 44.12
C MET A 1 65.59 -37.42 44.21
N LEU A 2 65.59 -36.08 44.24
CA LEU A 2 64.39 -35.27 44.47
C LEU A 2 63.84 -34.78 43.12
N LEU A 3 62.67 -35.28 42.73
CA LEU A 3 61.96 -34.91 41.51
C LEU A 3 61.39 -33.50 41.64
N ALA A 4 61.91 -32.55 40.87
CA ALA A 4 61.34 -31.22 40.72
C ALA A 4 60.09 -31.29 39.81
N THR A 5 58.91 -31.17 40.41
CA THR A 5 57.65 -31.02 39.66
C THR A 5 57.56 -29.63 39.03
N VAL A 6 57.74 -29.56 37.71
CA VAL A 6 57.54 -28.35 36.91
C VAL A 6 56.05 -28.01 36.88
N ARG A 7 55.65 -26.92 37.56
CA ARG A 7 54.28 -26.40 37.54
C ARG A 7 54.07 -25.64 36.22
N ARG A 8 53.31 -26.20 35.27
CA ARG A 8 52.88 -25.47 34.05
C ARG A 8 51.85 -24.42 34.44
N SER A 9 52.16 -23.15 34.20
CA SER A 9 51.20 -22.04 34.34
C SER A 9 50.07 -22.20 33.31
N PRO A 10 48.80 -21.95 33.68
CA PRO A 10 47.70 -21.94 32.73
C PRO A 10 47.93 -20.81 31.73
N ALA A 11 47.97 -21.16 30.44
CA ALA A 11 48.06 -20.19 29.36
C ALA A 11 46.89 -19.20 29.51
N ARG A 12 47.20 -17.92 29.71
CA ARG A 12 46.20 -16.85 29.72
C ARG A 12 45.47 -16.89 28.39
N ARG A 13 44.19 -17.25 28.38
CA ARG A 13 43.33 -17.08 27.21
C ARG A 13 43.34 -15.60 26.87
N SER A 14 43.85 -15.25 25.69
CA SER A 14 43.82 -13.90 25.16
C SER A 14 42.36 -13.47 25.04
N GLY A 15 41.94 -12.53 25.88
CA GLY A 15 40.65 -11.88 25.76
C GLY A 15 40.57 -11.07 24.47
N PHE A 16 39.36 -10.95 23.94
CA PHE A 16 38.95 -10.15 22.78
C PHE A 16 39.82 -8.92 22.58
N THR A 17 40.40 -8.77 21.38
CA THR A 17 41.16 -7.57 21.06
C THR A 17 40.21 -6.40 20.80
N LEU A 18 40.63 -5.17 21.15
CA LEU A 18 39.85 -3.96 20.85
C LEU A 18 39.51 -3.84 19.35
N MET A 19 40.42 -4.29 18.50
CA MET A 19 40.27 -4.28 17.05
C MET A 19 39.12 -5.19 16.59
N GLU A 20 38.95 -6.33 17.25
CA GLU A 20 37.90 -7.31 16.94
C GLU A 20 36.51 -6.77 17.25
N VAL A 21 36.35 -6.06 18.38
CA VAL A 21 35.11 -5.37 18.70
C VAL A 21 34.88 -4.18 17.75
N LEU A 22 35.94 -3.44 17.38
CA LEU A 22 35.83 -2.29 16.48
C LEU A 22 35.36 -2.72 15.08
N VAL A 23 35.95 -3.77 14.51
CA VAL A 23 35.54 -4.30 13.20
C VAL A 23 34.11 -4.81 13.24
N VAL A 24 33.71 -5.51 14.30
CA VAL A 24 32.32 -5.99 14.45
C VAL A 24 31.34 -4.82 14.50
N VAL A 25 31.59 -3.81 15.33
CA VAL A 25 30.71 -2.64 15.44
C VAL A 25 30.67 -1.86 14.12
N ALA A 26 31.80 -1.72 13.42
CA ALA A 26 31.84 -1.07 12.10
C ALA A 26 30.94 -1.80 11.08
N ILE A 27 31.02 -3.13 11.01
CA ILE A 27 30.15 -3.94 10.13
C ILE A 27 28.69 -3.82 10.56
N LEU A 28 28.38 -3.85 11.86
CA LEU A 28 27.00 -3.70 12.36
C LEU A 28 26.39 -2.35 11.99
N VAL A 29 27.14 -1.25 12.10
CA VAL A 29 26.66 0.09 11.69
C VAL A 29 26.40 0.15 10.18
N MET A 30 27.30 -0.43 9.38
CA MET A 30 27.13 -0.51 7.93
C MET A 30 25.87 -1.31 7.56
N LEU A 31 25.70 -2.50 8.14
CA LEU A 31 24.53 -3.36 7.90
C LEU A 31 23.23 -2.71 8.37
N ALA A 32 23.22 -2.10 9.55
CA ALA A 32 22.04 -1.41 10.09
C ALA A 32 21.58 -0.26 9.17
N THR A 33 22.52 0.49 8.60
CA THR A 33 22.21 1.59 7.66
C THR A 33 21.57 1.08 6.36
N VAL A 34 22.09 -0.01 5.78
CA VAL A 34 21.52 -0.59 4.55
C VAL A 34 20.14 -1.18 4.82
N ALA A 35 19.96 -1.85 5.96
CA ALA A 35 18.70 -2.48 6.33
C ALA A 35 17.56 -1.45 6.47
N THR A 36 17.80 -0.28 7.05
CA THR A 36 16.76 0.74 7.24
C THR A 36 16.24 1.29 5.90
N ILE A 37 17.12 1.62 4.94
CA ILE A 37 16.72 2.17 3.64
C ILE A 37 15.87 1.17 2.84
N ALA A 38 16.23 -0.12 2.87
CA ALA A 38 15.49 -1.14 2.14
C ALA A 38 14.03 -1.27 2.63
N THR A 39 13.83 -1.30 3.96
CA THR A 39 12.49 -1.50 4.55
C THR A 39 11.49 -0.40 4.18
N GLN A 40 11.93 0.86 4.10
CA GLN A 40 11.04 1.98 3.73
C GLN A 40 10.47 1.83 2.32
N ARG A 41 11.31 1.48 1.32
CA ARG A 41 10.86 1.31 -0.07
C ARG A 41 9.81 0.21 -0.21
N TYR A 42 10.01 -0.93 0.46
CA TYR A 42 9.04 -2.02 0.45
C TYR A 42 7.69 -1.62 1.05
N MET A 43 7.69 -0.79 2.10
CA MET A 43 6.44 -0.29 2.70
C MET A 43 5.70 0.66 1.76
N ASP A 44 6.42 1.52 1.03
CA ASP A 44 5.82 2.43 0.07
C ASP A 44 5.22 1.68 -1.12
N ASP A 45 5.93 0.69 -1.67
CA ASP A 45 5.41 -0.14 -2.76
C ASP A 45 4.18 -0.95 -2.31
N ALA A 46 4.20 -1.49 -1.08
CA ALA A 46 3.05 -2.18 -0.50
C ALA A 46 1.84 -1.25 -0.33
N LYS A 47 2.05 0.00 0.08
CA LYS A 47 0.99 1.02 0.14
C LYS A 47 0.44 1.32 -1.24
N LYS A 48 1.29 1.50 -2.25
CA LYS A 48 0.83 1.74 -3.64
C LYS A 48 0.00 0.56 -4.17
N ALA A 49 0.45 -0.68 -3.93
CA ALA A 49 -0.29 -1.87 -4.30
C ALA A 49 -1.64 -1.96 -3.57
N ARG A 50 -1.67 -1.67 -2.26
CA ARG A 50 -2.92 -1.61 -1.48
C ARG A 50 -3.87 -0.54 -2.00
N ALA A 51 -3.35 0.62 -2.39
CA ALA A 51 -4.14 1.69 -2.99
C ALA A 51 -4.77 1.27 -4.32
N GLN A 52 -4.01 0.58 -5.18
CA GLN A 52 -4.52 0.03 -6.44
C GLN A 52 -5.66 -0.98 -6.20
N LEU A 53 -5.51 -1.87 -5.21
CA LEU A 53 -6.57 -2.80 -4.82
C LEU A 53 -7.81 -2.09 -4.28
N GLY A 54 -7.63 -0.97 -3.58
CA GLY A 54 -8.73 -0.10 -3.17
C GLY A 54 -9.47 0.49 -4.37
N CYS A 55 -8.74 1.02 -5.36
CA CYS A 55 -9.34 1.54 -6.59
C CYS A 55 -10.14 0.47 -7.36
N THR A 56 -9.60 -0.74 -7.51
CA THR A 56 -10.33 -1.83 -8.18
C THR A 56 -11.55 -2.28 -7.39
N GLY A 57 -11.44 -2.41 -6.07
CA GLY A 57 -12.57 -2.75 -5.20
C GLY A 57 -13.70 -1.71 -5.27
N LEU A 58 -13.35 -0.41 -5.28
CA LEU A 58 -14.31 0.67 -5.45
C LEU A 58 -14.95 0.65 -6.84
N ALA A 59 -14.18 0.38 -7.90
CA ALA A 59 -14.75 0.23 -9.24
C ALA A 59 -15.82 -0.88 -9.29
N THR A 60 -15.55 -2.04 -8.67
CA THR A 60 -16.55 -3.12 -8.56
C THR A 60 -17.77 -2.70 -7.72
N ALA A 61 -17.57 -1.97 -6.63
CA ALA A 61 -18.68 -1.45 -5.83
C ALA A 61 -19.54 -0.43 -6.59
N ILE A 62 -18.93 0.39 -7.45
CA ILE A 62 -19.62 1.34 -8.33
C ILE A 62 -20.47 0.60 -9.37
N GLU A 63 -19.96 -0.51 -9.94
CA GLU A 63 -20.75 -1.36 -10.84
C GLU A 63 -21.97 -1.94 -10.11
N ALA A 64 -21.79 -2.43 -8.88
CA ALA A 64 -22.90 -2.93 -8.06
C ALA A 64 -23.92 -1.84 -7.70
N TYR A 65 -23.46 -0.63 -7.40
CA TYR A 65 -24.31 0.54 -7.12
C TYR A 65 -25.13 0.94 -8.36
N THR A 66 -24.47 1.03 -9.51
CA THR A 66 -25.09 1.42 -10.80
C THR A 66 -26.15 0.40 -11.22
N ASN A 67 -25.90 -0.89 -10.99
CA ASN A 67 -26.79 -1.99 -11.37
C ASN A 67 -27.88 -2.30 -10.31
N ASN A 68 -27.91 -1.60 -9.19
CA ASN A 68 -28.89 -1.86 -8.14
C ASN A 68 -30.30 -1.44 -8.59
N ALA A 69 -31.28 -2.34 -8.45
CA ALA A 69 -32.67 -2.09 -8.86
C ALA A 69 -33.36 -0.95 -8.07
N ALA A 70 -32.91 -0.65 -6.86
CA ALA A 70 -33.41 0.46 -6.06
C ALA A 70 -32.82 1.82 -6.47
N ASN A 71 -31.79 1.83 -7.34
CA ASN A 71 -31.19 3.05 -7.85
C ASN A 71 -32.16 3.73 -8.85
N PRO A 72 -32.65 4.95 -8.56
CA PRO A 72 -33.70 5.60 -9.36
C PRO A 72 -33.18 6.22 -10.67
N GLY A 73 -31.87 6.20 -10.93
CA GLY A 73 -31.30 6.78 -12.13
C GLY A 73 -31.86 6.14 -13.41
N LEU A 74 -32.19 6.97 -14.39
CA LEU A 74 -32.78 6.50 -15.66
C LEU A 74 -31.74 6.41 -16.77
N THR A 75 -30.73 7.28 -16.72
CA THR A 75 -29.57 7.28 -17.60
C THR A 75 -28.33 6.69 -16.92
N ASP A 76 -27.34 6.25 -17.71
CA ASP A 76 -26.08 5.72 -17.17
C ASP A 76 -25.36 6.72 -16.26
N GLN A 77 -25.44 8.01 -16.58
CA GLN A 77 -24.80 9.07 -15.80
C GLN A 77 -25.54 9.38 -14.49
N GLU A 78 -26.87 9.23 -14.44
CA GLU A 78 -27.65 9.40 -13.21
C GLU A 78 -27.51 8.21 -12.26
N LYS A 79 -27.31 7.00 -12.80
CA LYS A 79 -27.07 5.80 -11.99
C LYS A 79 -25.71 5.79 -11.32
N MET A 80 -24.76 6.59 -11.81
CA MET A 80 -23.42 6.68 -11.25
C MET A 80 -23.39 7.41 -9.90
N PRO A 81 -22.61 6.90 -8.93
CA PRO A 81 -22.41 7.60 -7.67
C PRO A 81 -21.63 8.89 -7.89
N GLN A 82 -22.19 10.01 -7.42
CA GLN A 82 -21.57 11.33 -7.55
C GLN A 82 -20.42 11.53 -6.55
N SER A 83 -20.42 10.76 -5.46
CA SER A 83 -19.36 10.77 -4.46
C SER A 83 -19.09 9.37 -3.91
N PRO A 84 -17.87 9.10 -3.40
CA PRO A 84 -17.56 7.85 -2.71
C PRO A 84 -18.49 7.57 -1.51
N MET A 85 -19.03 8.62 -0.88
CA MET A 85 -19.96 8.47 0.24
C MET A 85 -21.30 7.84 -0.18
N ASN A 86 -21.72 7.95 -1.45
CA ASN A 86 -22.92 7.28 -1.94
C ASN A 86 -22.78 5.74 -1.90
N LEU A 87 -21.55 5.21 -1.91
CA LEU A 87 -21.30 3.76 -1.74
C LEU A 87 -21.40 3.32 -0.27
N VAL A 88 -21.10 4.23 0.66
CA VAL A 88 -21.24 3.98 2.10
C VAL A 88 -22.71 4.05 2.50
N THR A 89 -23.37 5.15 2.15
CA THR A 89 -24.78 5.42 2.46
C THR A 89 -25.49 5.80 1.17
N PRO A 90 -26.14 4.83 0.50
CA PRO A 90 -26.85 5.08 -0.75
C PRO A 90 -28.02 6.06 -0.51
N PRO A 91 -28.18 7.10 -1.35
CA PRO A 91 -29.22 8.11 -1.17
C PRO A 91 -30.63 7.56 -1.41
N PHE A 92 -30.74 6.46 -2.17
CA PHE A 92 -31.96 5.70 -2.37
C PHE A 92 -32.25 4.68 -1.27
N GLY A 93 -31.43 4.64 -0.22
CA GLY A 93 -31.53 3.68 0.89
C GLY A 93 -30.88 2.33 0.58
N GLY A 94 -30.77 1.48 1.61
CA GLY A 94 -30.16 0.15 1.51
C GLY A 94 -28.87 0.01 2.34
N GLN A 95 -28.21 -1.13 2.18
CA GLN A 95 -26.93 -1.40 2.84
C GLN A 95 -25.76 -0.77 2.09
N SER A 96 -24.62 -0.62 2.77
CA SER A 96 -23.39 -0.17 2.12
C SER A 96 -22.94 -1.16 1.05
N PHE A 97 -22.45 -0.63 -0.07
CA PHE A 97 -21.78 -1.41 -1.12
C PHE A 97 -20.32 -1.73 -0.79
N LEU A 98 -19.81 -1.23 0.35
CA LEU A 98 -18.44 -1.40 0.81
C LEU A 98 -18.38 -2.30 2.03
N ARG A 99 -17.41 -3.21 2.06
CA ARG A 99 -17.31 -4.22 3.12
C ARG A 99 -16.93 -3.62 4.47
N ASN A 100 -16.02 -2.64 4.46
CA ASN A 100 -15.57 -1.94 5.67
C ASN A 100 -16.13 -0.51 5.75
N GLY A 101 -17.17 -0.20 4.98
CA GLY A 101 -17.82 1.12 4.96
C GLY A 101 -16.86 2.25 4.58
N GLN A 102 -16.84 3.31 5.40
CA GLN A 102 -16.03 4.51 5.14
C GLN A 102 -14.51 4.25 5.09
N ASN A 103 -14.03 3.15 5.68
CA ASN A 103 -12.60 2.84 5.60
C ASN A 103 -12.15 2.45 4.18
N ASP A 104 -13.05 1.89 3.37
CA ASP A 104 -12.73 1.45 2.00
C ASP A 104 -12.66 2.63 1.01
N ILE A 105 -13.20 3.81 1.36
CA ILE A 105 -13.08 5.03 0.55
C ILE A 105 -11.79 5.82 0.83
N MET A 106 -11.01 5.41 1.83
CA MET A 106 -9.75 6.04 2.20
C MET A 106 -8.57 5.24 1.65
N ASP A 107 -7.59 5.94 1.09
CA ASP A 107 -6.35 5.36 0.65
C ASP A 107 -5.39 5.09 1.83
N PRO A 108 -4.27 4.38 1.61
CA PRO A 108 -3.30 4.05 2.66
C PRO A 108 -2.58 5.25 3.29
N TRP A 109 -2.77 6.45 2.75
CA TRP A 109 -2.24 7.71 3.27
C TRP A 109 -3.33 8.58 3.92
N GLY A 110 -4.56 8.06 4.05
CA GLY A 110 -5.68 8.73 4.71
C GLY A 110 -6.41 9.75 3.84
N LYS A 111 -6.18 9.75 2.52
CA LYS A 111 -6.92 10.60 1.57
C LYS A 111 -8.07 9.82 0.95
N GLN A 112 -9.18 10.48 0.70
CA GLN A 112 -10.29 9.86 -0.01
C GLN A 112 -9.94 9.64 -1.49
N TYR A 113 -10.34 8.50 -2.06
CA TYR A 113 -10.22 8.28 -3.51
C TYR A 113 -11.06 9.30 -4.29
N GLN A 114 -10.56 9.67 -5.46
CA GLN A 114 -11.19 10.61 -6.38
C GLN A 114 -11.97 9.84 -7.44
N PHE A 115 -13.19 10.30 -7.71
CA PHE A 115 -14.05 9.77 -8.77
C PHE A 115 -14.05 10.75 -9.93
N ASN A 116 -13.63 10.27 -11.10
CA ASN A 116 -13.65 11.05 -12.32
C ASN A 116 -14.51 10.32 -13.37
N PRO A 117 -15.77 10.73 -13.56
CA PRO A 117 -16.62 10.18 -14.62
C PRO A 117 -15.95 10.39 -15.98
N THR A 118 -15.78 9.32 -16.73
CA THR A 118 -15.09 9.33 -18.02
C THR A 118 -15.78 8.39 -18.99
N GLN A 119 -15.46 8.53 -20.28
CA GLN A 119 -16.04 7.72 -21.34
C GLN A 119 -14.93 6.89 -21.98
N ARG A 120 -15.21 5.61 -22.20
CA ARG A 120 -14.34 4.72 -22.98
C ARG A 120 -14.53 4.99 -24.47
N SER A 121 -13.56 4.58 -25.28
CA SER A 121 -13.60 4.74 -26.75
C SER A 121 -14.78 4.05 -27.43
N ASP A 122 -15.42 3.08 -26.78
CA ASP A 122 -16.65 2.40 -27.23
C ASP A 122 -17.93 3.20 -26.93
N GLY A 123 -17.83 4.35 -26.27
CA GLY A 123 -18.95 5.20 -25.87
C GLY A 123 -19.54 4.85 -24.50
N SER A 124 -19.08 3.79 -23.83
CA SER A 124 -19.53 3.44 -22.48
C SER A 124 -18.95 4.39 -21.41
N SER A 125 -19.79 4.85 -20.49
CA SER A 125 -19.38 5.69 -19.37
C SER A 125 -18.95 4.83 -18.19
N TYR A 126 -17.85 5.18 -17.52
CA TYR A 126 -17.45 4.59 -16.26
C TYR A 126 -16.81 5.64 -15.33
N ILE A 127 -16.65 5.32 -14.05
CA ILE A 127 -15.92 6.19 -13.12
C ILE A 127 -14.46 5.71 -13.03
N LEU A 128 -13.52 6.59 -13.39
CA LEU A 128 -12.11 6.39 -13.06
C LEU A 128 -11.92 6.67 -11.57
N VAL A 129 -11.53 5.63 -10.81
CA VAL A 129 -11.23 5.74 -9.38
C VAL A 129 -9.73 5.90 -9.24
N MET A 130 -9.29 7.01 -8.67
CA MET A 130 -7.87 7.33 -8.60
C MET A 130 -7.43 7.91 -7.26
N THR A 131 -6.15 7.73 -6.95
CA THR A 131 -5.44 8.45 -5.89
C THR A 131 -4.01 8.80 -6.33
N GLN A 132 -3.32 9.59 -5.51
CA GLN A 132 -1.93 9.99 -5.73
C GLN A 132 -1.10 9.70 -4.48
N ALA A 133 -0.05 8.91 -4.65
CA ALA A 133 0.93 8.67 -3.61
C ALA A 133 1.70 9.96 -3.26
N PRO A 134 2.32 10.07 -2.06
CA PRO A 134 3.06 11.27 -1.64
C PRO A 134 4.19 11.70 -2.57
N ASP A 135 4.75 10.77 -3.35
CA ASP A 135 5.79 11.03 -4.35
C ASP A 135 5.25 11.52 -5.71
N GLY A 136 3.94 11.71 -5.83
CA GLY A 136 3.27 12.15 -7.04
C GLY A 136 2.82 11.02 -7.97
N THR A 137 3.14 9.75 -7.65
CA THR A 137 2.72 8.60 -8.46
C THR A 137 1.21 8.49 -8.49
N GLN A 138 0.60 8.54 -9.69
CA GLN A 138 -0.83 8.31 -9.86
C GLN A 138 -1.17 6.82 -9.78
N ILE A 139 -2.33 6.50 -9.20
CA ILE A 139 -2.79 5.12 -9.01
C ILE A 139 -4.27 5.07 -9.33
N SER A 140 -4.70 4.06 -10.10
CA SER A 140 -6.11 3.86 -10.44
C SER A 140 -6.48 2.37 -10.49
N GLN A 141 -7.73 2.06 -10.87
CA GLN A 141 -8.14 0.69 -11.11
C GLN A 141 -7.39 0.00 -12.26
N PHE A 142 -6.72 0.76 -13.14
CA PHE A 142 -5.96 0.20 -14.28
C PHE A 142 -4.51 -0.10 -13.95
N GLY A 143 -3.94 0.54 -12.92
CA GLY A 143 -2.53 0.39 -12.60
C GLY A 143 -1.93 1.50 -11.76
N ILE A 144 -0.61 1.44 -11.65
CA ILE A 144 0.23 2.40 -10.92
C ILE A 144 1.12 3.14 -11.94
N GLY A 145 1.31 4.44 -11.71
CA GLY A 145 2.16 5.32 -12.51
C GLY A 145 1.65 5.48 -13.95
N PRO A 146 2.49 5.25 -14.97
CA PRO A 146 2.09 5.36 -16.38
C PRO A 146 0.94 4.43 -16.79
N ASN A 147 0.69 3.36 -16.03
CA ASN A 147 -0.41 2.44 -16.28
C ASN A 147 -1.69 2.81 -15.51
N ALA A 148 -1.71 3.92 -14.78
CA ALA A 148 -2.90 4.39 -14.06
C ALA A 148 -3.97 4.99 -14.99
N THR A 149 -3.66 5.19 -16.27
CA THR A 149 -4.65 5.62 -17.26
C THR A 149 -5.26 4.42 -17.98
N PRO A 150 -6.53 4.51 -18.41
CA PRO A 150 -7.11 3.51 -19.29
C PRO A 150 -6.28 3.40 -20.57
N LYS A 151 -6.03 2.16 -21.00
CA LYS A 151 -5.48 1.89 -22.33
C LYS A 151 -6.67 1.83 -23.29
N ASN A 152 -6.74 2.79 -24.22
CA ASN A 152 -7.69 2.77 -25.33
C ASN A 152 -7.42 1.60 -26.26
#